data_AF-W1XHW3-F1
#
_entry.id   AF-W1XHW3-F1
#
_cell.length_a   1.000
_cell.length_b   1.000
_cell.length_c   1.000
_cell.angle_alpha   90.00
_cell.angle_beta   90.00
_cell.angle_gamma   90.00
#
_symmetry.space_group_name_H-M   'P 1'
#
loop_
_entity.id
_entity.type
_entity.pdbx_description
1 polymer ?
#
loop_
_entity_poly.entity_id
_entity_poly.type
_entity_poly.pdbx_seq_one_letter_code
_entity_poly.pdbx_strand_id
1 'polypeptide(L)'
;VPFWQSKTLDEMSDAEWESLCDGCGQCCLHKLMDEDTDEIYFTNVACRQLNIKTCQCRNYERRFEFEPDCIKLTRENLPTFE
;
A
#
# COMPACT_ATOMS: atom_id res chain seq x y z
N VAL A 1 1.76 26.05 -1.65
CA VAL A 1 2.53 24.81 -1.39
C VAL A 1 1.59 23.62 -1.57
N PRO A 2 2.08 22.46 -2.03
CA PRO A 2 1.27 21.26 -2.03
C PRO A 2 0.79 20.91 -0.62
N PHE A 3 -0.39 20.30 -0.50
CA PHE A 3 -0.99 20.02 0.81
C PHE A 3 -0.08 19.15 1.69
N TRP A 4 0.65 18.19 1.10
CA TRP A 4 1.56 17.28 1.79
C TRP A 4 2.80 17.94 2.38
N GLN A 5 3.08 19.19 2.03
CA GLN A 5 4.15 19.97 2.67
C GLN A 5 3.64 20.86 3.81
N SER A 6 2.32 21.12 3.84
CA SER A 6 1.70 22.01 4.84
C SER A 6 0.87 21.28 5.89
N LYS A 7 0.47 20.04 5.63
CA LYS A 7 -0.31 19.20 6.53
C LYS A 7 0.53 18.02 7.01
N THR A 8 0.37 17.68 8.28
CA THR A 8 0.77 16.38 8.82
C THR A 8 -0.09 15.26 8.23
N LEU A 9 0.35 14.01 8.33
CA LEU A 9 -0.41 12.86 7.84
C LEU A 9 -1.80 12.78 8.48
N ASP A 10 -1.92 13.08 9.78
CA ASP A 10 -3.19 13.03 10.51
C ASP A 10 -4.20 14.10 10.06
N GLU A 11 -3.72 15.25 9.59
CA GLU A 11 -4.54 16.37 9.09
C GLU A 11 -5.07 16.15 7.67
N MET A 12 -4.62 15.11 6.97
CA MET A 12 -5.07 14.82 5.61
C MET A 12 -6.48 14.24 5.61
N SER A 13 -7.31 14.64 4.66
CA SER A 13 -8.55 13.91 4.36
C SER A 13 -8.25 12.55 3.73
N ASP A 14 -9.21 11.63 3.72
CA ASP A 14 -9.04 10.32 3.06
C ASP A 14 -8.69 10.45 1.57
N ALA A 15 -9.24 11.46 0.89
CA ALA A 15 -8.93 11.74 -0.51
C ALA A 15 -7.49 12.25 -0.70
N GLU A 16 -7.02 13.12 0.19
CA GLU A 16 -5.63 13.59 0.18
C GLU A 16 -4.66 12.46 0.49
N TRP A 17 -4.97 11.62 1.49
CA TRP A 17 -4.19 10.44 1.85
C TRP A 17 -4.05 9.47 0.68
N GLU A 18 -5.18 9.08 0.08
CA GLU A 18 -5.18 8.15 -1.05
C GLU A 18 -4.45 8.74 -2.28
N SER A 19 -4.44 10.06 -2.44
CA SER A 19 -3.69 10.73 -3.52
C SER A 19 -2.17 10.69 -3.36
N LEU A 20 -1.65 10.29 -2.19
CA LEU A 20 -0.21 10.05 -2.01
C LEU A 20 0.26 8.74 -2.66
N CYS A 21 -0.66 7.85 -3.05
CA CYS A 21 -0.31 6.60 -3.70
C CYS A 21 0.09 6.83 -5.17
N ASP A 22 1.36 6.58 -5.50
CA ASP A 22 1.88 6.70 -6.87
C ASP A 22 1.48 5.53 -7.80
N GLY A 23 0.68 4.56 -7.32
CA GLY A 23 0.27 3.41 -8.11
C GLY A 23 1.43 2.52 -8.56
N CYS A 24 2.54 2.49 -7.79
CA CYS A 24 3.79 1.80 -8.14
C CYS A 24 3.74 0.27 -8.09
N GLY A 25 2.66 -0.32 -7.56
CA GLY A 25 2.44 -1.77 -7.51
C GLY A 25 3.21 -2.52 -6.42
N GLN A 26 4.02 -1.84 -5.60
CA GLN A 26 4.78 -2.45 -4.50
C GLN A 26 3.88 -3.14 -3.47
N CYS A 27 2.69 -2.59 -3.22
CA CYS A 27 1.69 -3.21 -2.33
C CYS A 27 1.10 -4.50 -2.90
N CYS A 28 1.24 -4.77 -4.21
CA CYS A 28 0.76 -5.98 -4.85
C CYS A 28 1.79 -7.12 -4.84
N LEU A 29 3.00 -6.90 -4.32
CA LEU A 29 4.01 -7.94 -4.21
C LEU A 29 3.85 -8.68 -2.88
N HIS A 30 3.97 -10.00 -2.92
CA HIS A 30 3.98 -10.80 -1.71
C HIS A 30 5.23 -10.45 -0.90
N LYS A 31 5.02 -10.30 0.41
CA LYS A 31 6.07 -10.04 1.40
C LYS A 31 6.16 -11.25 2.31
N LEU A 32 7.38 -11.61 2.69
CA LEU A 32 7.64 -12.66 3.67
C LEU A 32 8.13 -11.98 4.94
N MET A 33 7.66 -12.42 6.09
CA MET A 33 8.14 -11.98 7.39
C MET A 33 8.94 -13.13 8.00
N ASP A 34 10.15 -12.83 8.45
CA ASP A 34 10.96 -13.79 9.19
C ASP A 34 10.43 -13.95 10.61
N GLU A 35 10.29 -15.19 11.08
CA GLU A 35 9.62 -15.50 12.35
C GLU A 35 10.45 -15.18 13.59
N ASP A 36 11.77 -15.10 13.45
CA ASP A 36 12.70 -14.87 14.56
C ASP A 36 13.05 -13.37 14.71
N THR A 37 13.00 -12.62 13.60
CA THR A 37 13.49 -11.23 13.53
C THR A 37 12.43 -10.19 13.19
N ASP A 38 11.22 -10.61 12.79
CA ASP A 38 10.15 -9.77 12.25
C ASP A 38 10.55 -8.97 10.97
N GLU A 39 11.69 -9.31 10.35
CA GLU A 39 12.17 -8.62 9.14
C GLU A 39 11.27 -8.93 7.93
N ILE A 40 10.91 -7.89 7.18
CA ILE A 40 10.05 -8.01 6.00
C ILE A 40 10.89 -8.06 4.72
N TYR A 41 10.79 -9.19 4.02
CA TYR A 41 11.43 -9.43 2.72
C TYR A 41 10.44 -9.22 1.57
N PHE A 42 10.82 -8.36 0.63
CA PHE A 42 10.06 -8.17 -0.61
C PHE A 42 10.38 -9.28 -1.61
N THR A 43 9.34 -9.85 -2.21
CA THR A 43 9.50 -10.81 -3.31
C THR A 43 9.19 -10.16 -4.65
N ASN A 44 9.54 -10.83 -5.75
CA ASN A 44 9.10 -10.49 -7.11
C ASN A 44 7.83 -11.25 -7.53
N VAL A 45 7.12 -11.88 -6.58
CA VAL A 45 5.87 -12.59 -6.83
C VAL A 45 4.70 -11.64 -6.59
N ALA A 46 3.93 -11.36 -7.64
CA ALA A 46 2.79 -10.45 -7.57
C ALA A 46 1.48 -11.19 -7.28
N CYS A 47 0.56 -10.51 -6.61
CA CYS A 47 -0.81 -10.94 -6.45
C CYS A 47 -1.56 -10.95 -7.79
N ARG A 48 -2.75 -11.56 -7.81
CA ARG A 48 -3.53 -11.76 -9.04
C ARG A 48 -4.02 -10.45 -9.67
N GLN A 49 -4.05 -9.37 -8.91
CA GLN A 49 -4.58 -8.08 -9.36
C GLN A 49 -3.53 -7.16 -10.01
N LEU A 50 -2.23 -7.47 -9.92
CA LEU A 50 -1.22 -6.62 -10.57
C LEU A 50 -1.27 -6.77 -12.10
N ASN A 51 -1.28 -5.65 -12.80
CA ASN A 51 -0.94 -5.63 -14.22
C ASN A 51 0.57 -5.42 -14.38
N ILE A 52 1.32 -6.49 -14.64
CA ILE A 52 2.78 -6.47 -14.77
C ILE A 52 3.31 -5.62 -15.94
N LYS A 53 2.44 -5.19 -16.88
CA LYS A 53 2.85 -4.30 -17.97
C LYS A 53 2.79 -2.83 -17.58
N THR A 54 1.88 -2.46 -16.68
CA THR A 54 1.65 -1.07 -16.26
C THR A 54 2.09 -0.81 -14.81
N CYS A 55 2.44 -1.87 -14.07
CA CYS A 55 2.71 -1.85 -12.63
C CYS A 55 1.55 -1.36 -11.76
N GLN A 56 0.32 -1.35 -12.29
CA GLN A 56 -0.86 -0.87 -11.58
C GLN A 56 -1.80 -2.02 -11.19
N CYS A 57 -2.46 -1.88 -10.05
CA CYS A 57 -3.53 -2.79 -9.64
C CYS A 57 -4.75 -2.61 -10.55
N ARG A 58 -5.27 -3.72 -11.11
CA ARG A 58 -6.42 -3.73 -12.03
C ARG A 58 -7.72 -3.26 -11.38
N ASN A 59 -7.85 -3.47 -10.07
CA ASN A 59 -9.07 -3.21 -9.30
C ASN A 59 -8.75 -2.45 -8.02
N TYR A 60 -7.94 -1.39 -8.10
CA TYR A 60 -7.42 -0.70 -6.92
C TYR A 60 -8.53 -0.26 -5.94
N GLU A 61 -9.60 0.38 -6.42
CA GLU A 61 -10.71 0.83 -5.56
C GLU A 61 -11.45 -0.33 -4.85
N ARG A 62 -11.51 -1.50 -5.50
CA ARG A 62 -12.20 -2.70 -5.01
C ARG A 62 -11.22 -3.79 -4.56
N ARG A 63 -9.96 -3.44 -4.30
CA ARG A 63 -8.85 -4.39 -4.11
C ARG A 63 -9.11 -5.39 -2.98
N PHE A 64 -9.76 -4.94 -1.91
CA PHE A 64 -10.12 -5.75 -0.75
C PHE A 64 -11.23 -6.77 -1.02
N GLU A 65 -12.02 -6.61 -2.10
CA GLU A 65 -13.01 -7.60 -2.51
C GLU A 65 -12.36 -8.79 -3.25
N PHE A 66 -11.22 -8.55 -3.90
CA PHE A 66 -10.56 -9.53 -4.76
C PHE A 66 -9.34 -10.20 -4.13
N GLU A 67 -8.65 -9.50 -3.23
CA GLU A 67 -7.43 -9.97 -2.59
C GLU A 67 -7.58 -9.82 -1.07
N PRO A 68 -7.91 -10.91 -0.34
CA PRO A 68 -8.10 -10.89 1.11
C PRO A 68 -6.86 -10.42 1.89
N ASP A 69 -5.68 -10.69 1.35
CA ASP A 69 -4.40 -10.32 1.95
C ASP A 69 -3.99 -8.86 1.64
N CYS A 70 -4.82 -8.12 0.89
CA CYS A 70 -4.52 -6.73 0.58
C CYS A 70 -4.69 -5.86 1.83
N ILE A 71 -3.59 -5.24 2.27
CA ILE A 71 -3.58 -4.39 3.46
C ILE A 71 -4.05 -2.98 3.09
N LYS A 72 -5.03 -2.46 3.84
CA LYS A 72 -5.42 -1.06 3.77
C LYS A 72 -4.49 -0.24 4.66
N LEU A 73 -3.58 0.52 4.05
CA LEU A 73 -2.75 1.47 4.79
C LEU A 73 -3.59 2.72 5.12
N THR A 74 -3.71 3.00 6.42
CA THR A 74 -4.44 4.16 6.94
C THR A 74 -3.51 4.97 7.83
N ARG A 75 -3.92 6.20 8.16
CA ARG A 75 -3.17 7.09 9.06
C ARG A 75 -2.95 6.45 10.43
N GLU A 76 -3.95 5.70 10.88
CA GLU A 76 -3.99 5.09 12.21
C GLU A 76 -3.13 3.82 12.32
N ASN A 77 -2.99 3.06 11.24
CA ASN A 77 -2.18 1.83 11.25
C ASN A 77 -0.77 2.02 10.70
N LEU A 78 -0.44 3.16 10.10
CA LEU A 78 0.93 3.44 9.67
C LEU A 78 1.97 3.23 10.80
N PRO A 79 1.73 3.68 12.06
CA PRO A 79 2.69 3.50 13.14
C PRO A 79 2.91 2.04 13.55
N THR A 80 2.11 1.09 13.07
CA THR A 80 2.33 -0.34 13.34
C THR A 80 3.30 -1.01 12.37
N PHE A 81 3.72 -0.29 11.34
CA PHE A 81 4.73 -0.72 10.38
C PHE A 81 6.03 0.04 10.66
N GLU A 82 6.75 -0.37 11.72
CA GLU A 82 8.08 0.13 12.07
C GLU A 82 9.16 -0.90 11.73
#